data_AF-A0A4R1B771-F1
#
_entry.id   AF-A0A4R1B771-F1
#
_cell.length_a   1.000
_cell.length_b   1.000
_cell.length_c   1.000
_cell.angle_alpha   90.00
_cell.angle_beta   90.00
_cell.angle_gamma   90.00
#
_symmetry.space_group_name_H-M   'P 1'
#
loop_
_entity.id
_entity.type
_entity.pdbx_description
1 polymer ?
#
loop_
_entity_poly.entity_id
_entity_poly.type
_entity_poly.pdbx_seq_one_letter_code
_entity_poly.pdbx_strand_id
1 'polypeptide(L)'
;MLSKRSDKFRQLLFCFCVTLAYVLLFQVAFHPVYGTVEDAFILYQLSGGFGSPPTELVHYNHILHPIFSLPLKFLFVLTANINWYSLFLVAGHLAAGTILSFCLVRANAPLRGVLFFTFFFWVYEARFLLSPNFTNTALVLGMAGVLLLFTGAPPTGRSIRAGAVTYVAASLVRIHVILPLLPLAAPFWLLRRGWQPRLRVAAWTGGALLTILLLHVVHRQYYEARIPGWKEEEAYRQVAYRFYNHRNLAKPAPGDSGYLESRLINYGPLLDTAVLSTQKLEALYQRGTRPGFAVDPGSETFRWFMINNRLFFLSLLAAPLFIRRRAVLLAFAGSVLIAVALWAVLVYLFAKVPDYLLFTLLGFPVLLALASNEPAPEAGRRRWLLALPLFLAAWGARLLLQYDRANLQQRTAFRQAHALLAKHPHLLFFTSMEYYPLYGYPVWEPPARYPMHNIIGSEHFLHRISAPVLHRFGLESVRDFPRHANACLIGWNEQDMLHYFQLFYREPLGLRALPWHQGRLRPYQVRVIQGP
;
A
#
# COMPACT_ATOMS: atom_id res chain seq x y z
N MET A 1 38.50 13.69 -17.94
CA MET A 1 37.49 13.14 -16.99
C MET A 1 36.34 14.11 -16.66
N LEU A 2 36.53 15.43 -16.75
CA LEU A 2 35.50 16.43 -16.40
C LEU A 2 34.30 16.44 -17.36
N SER A 3 34.52 16.34 -18.68
CA SER A 3 33.43 16.31 -19.68
C SER A 3 32.43 15.16 -19.43
N LYS A 4 32.89 13.91 -19.23
CA LYS A 4 32.01 12.76 -18.94
C LYS A 4 31.22 12.88 -17.62
N ARG A 5 31.69 13.66 -16.64
CA ARG A 5 30.96 13.92 -15.39
C ARG A 5 29.84 14.94 -15.63
N SER A 6 30.14 16.00 -16.38
CA SER A 6 29.17 17.00 -16.81
C SER A 6 28.00 16.35 -17.57
N ASP A 7 28.27 15.42 -18.48
CA ASP A 7 27.22 14.78 -19.29
C ASP A 7 26.24 13.95 -18.45
N LYS A 8 26.75 13.21 -17.46
CA LYS A 8 25.88 12.40 -16.57
C LYS A 8 25.00 13.28 -15.68
N PHE A 9 25.54 14.38 -15.17
CA PHE A 9 24.77 15.31 -14.36
C PHE A 9 23.68 15.98 -15.20
N ARG A 10 24.00 16.46 -16.41
CA ARG A 10 23.03 17.01 -17.36
C ARG A 10 21.92 16.01 -17.69
N GLN A 11 22.29 14.74 -17.92
CA GLN A 11 21.31 13.69 -18.19
C GLN A 11 20.41 13.40 -16.98
N LEU A 12 20.97 13.35 -15.76
CA LEU A 12 20.18 13.16 -14.54
C LEU A 12 19.22 14.33 -14.30
N LEU A 13 19.71 15.56 -14.47
CA LEU A 13 18.89 16.77 -14.36
C LEU A 13 17.78 16.78 -15.40
N PHE A 14 18.08 16.42 -16.65
CA PHE A 14 17.06 16.25 -17.70
C PHE A 14 15.99 15.24 -17.29
N CYS A 15 16.39 14.06 -16.79
CA CYS A 15 15.44 13.04 -16.34
C CYS A 15 14.59 13.53 -15.15
N PHE A 16 15.20 14.27 -14.21
CA PHE A 16 14.50 14.89 -13.09
C PHE A 16 13.45 15.89 -13.59
N CYS A 17 13.80 16.80 -14.51
CA CYS A 17 12.86 17.75 -15.08
C CYS A 17 11.70 17.07 -15.81
N VAL A 18 11.99 16.01 -16.58
CA VAL A 18 10.96 15.21 -17.26
C VAL A 18 10.02 14.56 -16.24
N THR A 19 10.55 13.86 -15.24
CA THR A 19 9.73 13.21 -14.21
C THR A 19 8.94 14.24 -13.40
N LEU A 20 9.54 15.37 -13.03
CA LEU A 20 8.85 16.46 -12.34
C LEU A 20 7.70 17.01 -13.17
N ALA A 21 7.90 17.23 -14.47
CA ALA A 21 6.83 17.70 -15.36
C ALA A 21 5.66 16.71 -15.43
N TYR A 22 5.95 15.40 -15.52
CA TYR A 22 4.91 14.36 -15.48
C TYR A 22 4.17 14.32 -14.15
N VAL A 23 4.88 14.40 -13.02
CA VAL A 23 4.27 14.41 -11.68
C VAL A 23 3.41 15.66 -11.52
N LEU A 24 3.90 16.85 -11.87
CA LEU A 24 3.11 18.08 -11.78
C LEU A 24 1.87 18.04 -12.67
N LEU A 25 2.03 17.60 -13.93
CA LEU A 25 0.89 17.42 -14.85
C LEU A 25 -0.14 16.45 -14.25
N PHE A 26 0.32 15.34 -13.67
CA PHE A 26 -0.54 14.38 -13.00
C PHE A 26 -1.29 15.01 -11.82
N GLN A 27 -0.60 15.75 -10.94
CA GLN A 27 -1.22 16.37 -9.77
C GLN A 27 -2.22 17.48 -10.13
N VAL A 28 -2.06 18.13 -11.29
CA VAL A 28 -3.03 19.11 -11.79
C VAL A 28 -4.24 18.42 -12.43
N ALA A 29 -4.05 17.31 -13.13
CA ALA A 29 -5.10 16.64 -13.89
C ALA A 29 -5.98 15.69 -13.05
N PHE A 30 -5.46 15.18 -11.93
CA PHE A 30 -6.10 14.11 -11.15
C PHE A 30 -6.28 14.45 -9.68
N HIS A 31 -7.16 13.72 -9.02
CA HIS A 31 -7.64 13.92 -7.66
C HIS A 31 -7.30 12.70 -6.79
N PRO A 32 -6.02 12.50 -6.43
CA PRO A 32 -5.60 11.30 -5.72
C PRO A 32 -6.22 11.21 -4.32
N VAL A 33 -6.56 9.98 -3.93
CA VAL A 33 -7.01 9.57 -2.59
C VAL A 33 -6.11 8.46 -2.08
N TYR A 34 -5.96 8.27 -0.77
CA TYR A 34 -5.11 7.19 -0.28
C TYR A 34 -5.62 5.82 -0.76
N GLY A 35 -4.69 4.97 -1.22
CA GLY A 35 -5.05 3.65 -1.74
C GLY A 35 -5.48 2.65 -0.66
N THR A 36 -5.18 2.93 0.61
CA THR A 36 -5.53 2.06 1.74
C THR A 36 -5.94 2.87 2.96
N VAL A 37 -6.71 2.23 3.84
CA VAL A 37 -7.05 2.78 5.16
C VAL A 37 -5.80 2.90 6.04
N GLU A 38 -4.83 1.99 5.90
CA GLU A 38 -3.56 1.98 6.67
C GLU A 38 -2.79 3.32 6.52
N ASP A 39 -2.71 3.86 5.31
CA ASP A 39 -2.00 5.13 5.03
C ASP A 39 -2.65 6.32 5.73
N ALA A 40 -3.98 6.39 5.72
CA ALA A 40 -4.72 7.43 6.43
C ALA A 40 -4.53 7.30 7.94
N PHE A 41 -4.49 6.07 8.47
CA PHE A 41 -4.19 5.83 9.88
C PHE A 41 -2.78 6.30 10.26
N ILE A 42 -1.77 5.99 9.45
CA ILE A 42 -0.38 6.45 9.66
C ILE A 42 -0.32 7.97 9.64
N LEU A 43 -0.95 8.60 8.65
CA LEU A 43 -1.05 10.05 8.55
C LEU A 43 -1.63 10.66 9.84
N TYR A 44 -2.73 10.10 10.36
CA TYR A 44 -3.41 10.64 11.54
C TYR A 44 -2.61 10.42 12.82
N GLN A 45 -1.86 9.32 12.95
CA GLN A 45 -0.95 9.10 14.07
C GLN A 45 0.24 10.09 14.05
N LEU A 46 0.86 10.26 12.88
CA LEU A 46 1.99 11.18 12.70
C LEU A 46 1.61 12.64 12.92
N SER A 47 0.36 13.02 12.64
CA SER A 47 -0.14 14.39 12.74
C SER A 47 -0.92 14.70 14.01
N GLY A 48 -1.34 13.68 14.76
CA GLY A 48 -2.27 13.84 15.88
C GLY A 48 -3.72 14.08 15.48
N GLY A 49 -4.11 13.76 14.24
CA GLY A 49 -5.47 14.00 13.72
C GLY A 49 -6.60 13.25 14.45
N PHE A 50 -6.28 12.20 15.21
CA PHE A 50 -7.22 11.50 16.11
C PHE A 50 -7.45 12.24 17.45
N GLY A 51 -6.83 13.41 17.62
CA GLY A 51 -6.88 14.18 18.86
C GLY A 51 -5.94 13.66 19.95
N SER A 52 -5.02 12.76 19.60
CA SER A 52 -3.88 12.37 20.44
C SER A 52 -2.64 13.16 20.00
N PRO A 53 -1.63 13.37 20.86
CA PRO A 53 -0.39 14.00 20.43
C PRO A 53 0.27 13.28 19.23
N PRO A 54 0.89 14.01 18.29
CA PRO A 54 1.66 13.42 17.19
C PRO A 54 2.68 12.39 17.68
N THR A 55 2.75 11.22 17.03
CA THR A 55 3.67 10.13 17.39
C THR A 55 4.35 9.52 16.18
N GLU A 56 5.63 9.17 16.32
CA GLU A 56 6.44 8.48 15.32
C GLU A 56 6.21 6.95 15.32
N LEU A 57 5.51 6.45 16.34
CA LEU A 57 5.28 5.02 16.60
C LEU A 57 4.11 4.52 15.78
N VAL A 58 4.37 4.35 14.48
CA VAL A 58 3.38 3.93 13.50
C VAL A 58 3.17 2.42 13.55
N HIS A 59 2.22 2.00 14.38
CA HIS A 59 1.42 0.75 14.37
C HIS A 59 2.09 -0.62 14.06
N TYR A 60 2.92 -0.79 13.04
CA TYR A 60 3.40 -2.08 12.52
C TYR A 60 4.93 -2.14 12.40
N ASN A 61 5.53 -3.13 13.08
CA ASN A 61 6.89 -3.57 12.78
C ASN A 61 6.95 -3.82 11.28
N HIS A 62 7.86 -3.21 10.51
CA HIS A 62 7.96 -3.37 9.04
C HIS A 62 7.06 -2.50 8.11
N ILE A 63 6.25 -1.55 8.60
CA ILE A 63 5.70 -0.49 7.72
C ILE A 63 6.82 0.55 7.54
N LEU A 64 6.71 1.69 8.24
CA LEU A 64 7.58 2.83 8.03
C LEU A 64 8.58 2.92 9.18
N HIS A 65 9.85 2.84 8.85
CA HIS A 65 10.93 2.85 9.82
C HIS A 65 10.98 4.19 10.58
N PRO A 66 11.37 4.21 11.87
CA PRO A 66 11.59 5.42 12.67
C PRO A 66 12.45 6.50 12.02
N ILE A 67 13.35 6.11 11.12
CA ILE A 67 14.20 7.02 10.32
C ILE A 67 13.34 7.99 9.50
N PHE A 68 12.17 7.56 9.03
CA PHE A 68 11.24 8.41 8.29
C PHE A 68 10.11 8.95 9.17
N SER A 69 9.57 8.16 10.10
CA SER A 69 8.45 8.62 10.92
C SER A 69 8.84 9.73 11.92
N LEU A 70 10.07 9.74 12.45
CA LEU A 70 10.55 10.80 13.34
C LEU A 70 10.60 12.18 12.66
N PRO A 71 11.29 12.36 11.51
CA PRO A 71 11.25 13.62 10.77
C PRO A 71 9.83 14.04 10.38
N LEU A 72 8.99 13.08 9.95
CA LEU A 72 7.62 13.39 9.55
C LEU A 72 6.77 13.92 10.71
N LYS A 73 6.84 13.26 11.87
CA LYS A 73 6.21 13.76 13.10
C LYS A 73 6.69 15.17 13.41
N PHE A 74 8.01 15.40 13.37
CA PHE A 74 8.56 16.73 13.67
C PHE A 74 8.03 17.80 12.73
N LEU A 75 7.92 17.50 11.43
CA LEU A 75 7.32 18.42 10.45
C LEU A 75 5.84 18.72 10.75
N PHE A 76 5.05 17.72 11.18
CA PHE A 76 3.66 17.95 11.60
C PHE A 76 3.56 18.79 12.87
N VAL A 77 4.49 18.63 13.81
CA VAL A 77 4.57 19.49 15.01
C VAL A 77 4.90 20.94 14.63
N LEU A 78 5.80 21.15 13.66
CA LEU A 78 6.12 22.49 13.16
C LEU A 78 4.95 23.14 12.42
N THR A 79 4.25 22.38 11.58
CA THR A 79 3.05 22.87 10.89
C THR A 79 2.14 21.71 10.51
N ALA A 80 0.96 21.68 11.14
CA ALA A 80 -0.07 20.70 10.87
C ALA A 80 -0.88 21.00 9.59
N ASN A 81 -0.67 22.16 8.96
CA ASN A 81 -1.41 22.61 7.77
C ASN A 81 -0.89 22.00 6.47
N ILE A 82 0.27 21.32 6.51
CA ILE A 82 0.86 20.65 5.34
C ILE A 82 0.75 19.15 5.55
N ASN A 83 0.27 18.43 4.52
CA ASN A 83 0.28 16.98 4.53
C ASN A 83 1.69 16.45 4.18
N TRP A 84 2.59 16.47 5.17
CA TRP A 84 3.99 16.05 5.03
C TRP A 84 4.14 14.59 4.62
N TYR A 85 3.22 13.73 5.05
CA TYR A 85 3.21 12.31 4.69
C TYR A 85 2.97 12.13 3.18
N SER A 86 1.99 12.83 2.60
CA SER A 86 1.77 12.82 1.15
C SER A 86 2.96 13.35 0.36
N LEU A 87 3.59 14.43 0.85
CA LEU A 87 4.80 14.96 0.22
C LEU A 87 5.94 13.94 0.24
N PHE A 88 6.11 13.20 1.34
CA PHE A 88 7.08 12.13 1.44
C PHE A 88 6.83 11.00 0.42
N LEU A 89 5.57 10.53 0.30
CA LEU A 89 5.21 9.51 -0.69
C LEU A 89 5.51 9.99 -2.11
N VAL A 90 5.04 11.19 -2.47
CA VAL A 90 5.24 11.76 -3.82
C VAL A 90 6.72 12.05 -4.09
N ALA A 91 7.50 12.48 -3.10
CA ALA A 91 8.95 12.66 -3.23
C ALA A 91 9.66 11.31 -3.48
N GLY A 92 9.22 10.22 -2.84
CA GLY A 92 9.70 8.88 -3.11
C GLY A 92 9.43 8.44 -4.56
N HIS A 93 8.22 8.67 -5.06
CA HIS A 93 7.85 8.43 -6.45
C HIS A 93 8.66 9.30 -7.44
N LEU A 94 8.86 10.59 -7.15
CA LEU A 94 9.68 11.49 -7.97
C LEU A 94 11.15 11.02 -8.03
N ALA A 95 11.74 10.65 -6.89
CA ALA A 95 13.10 10.14 -6.83
C ALA A 95 13.25 8.82 -7.61
N ALA A 96 12.34 7.88 -7.39
CA ALA A 96 12.33 6.61 -8.08
C ALA A 96 12.10 6.77 -9.59
N GLY A 97 11.09 7.56 -10.00
CA GLY A 97 10.80 7.87 -11.39
C GLY A 97 11.97 8.55 -12.11
N THR A 98 12.71 9.43 -11.42
CA THR A 98 13.94 10.04 -11.95
C THR A 98 15.00 8.98 -12.25
N ILE A 99 15.21 8.03 -11.34
CA ILE A 99 16.15 6.91 -11.51
C ILE A 99 15.71 6.00 -12.66
N LEU A 100 14.42 5.66 -12.73
CA LEU A 100 13.86 4.81 -13.78
C LEU A 100 14.02 5.47 -15.16
N SER A 101 13.65 6.74 -15.28
CA SER A 101 13.85 7.56 -16.48
C SER A 101 15.33 7.61 -16.88
N PHE A 102 16.22 7.87 -15.92
CA PHE A 102 17.67 7.87 -16.15
C PHE A 102 18.19 6.53 -16.69
N CYS A 103 17.75 5.40 -16.12
CA CYS A 103 18.12 4.07 -16.59
C CYS A 103 17.63 3.82 -18.03
N LEU A 104 16.39 4.20 -18.36
CA LEU A 104 15.82 4.03 -19.70
C LEU A 104 16.50 4.92 -20.75
N VAL A 105 16.71 6.21 -20.45
CA VAL A 105 17.39 7.18 -21.33
C VAL A 105 18.84 6.80 -21.54
N ARG A 106 19.50 6.18 -20.56
CA ARG A 106 20.89 5.72 -20.72
C ARG A 106 21.01 4.44 -21.55
N ALA A 107 20.04 3.54 -21.45
CA ALA A 107 20.03 2.29 -22.22
C ALA A 107 19.61 2.48 -23.69
N ASN A 108 18.97 3.61 -24.02
CA ASN A 108 18.36 3.85 -25.32
C ASN A 108 18.78 5.22 -25.89
N ALA A 109 18.37 5.52 -27.13
CA ALA A 109 18.42 6.90 -27.62
C ALA A 109 17.51 7.80 -26.75
N PRO A 110 17.86 9.07 -26.47
CA PRO A 110 17.14 9.89 -25.50
C PRO A 110 15.64 9.96 -25.73
N LEU A 111 15.20 10.21 -26.98
CA LEU A 111 13.78 10.25 -27.33
C LEU A 111 13.08 8.92 -27.03
N ARG A 112 13.69 7.79 -27.40
CA ARG A 112 13.12 6.46 -27.13
C ARG A 112 13.05 6.17 -25.64
N GLY A 113 14.10 6.52 -24.88
CA GLY A 113 14.11 6.37 -23.43
C GLY A 113 13.00 7.18 -22.76
N VAL A 114 12.79 8.43 -23.20
CA VAL A 114 11.67 9.27 -22.76
C VAL A 114 10.34 8.62 -23.12
N LEU A 115 10.14 8.16 -24.36
CA LEU A 115 8.89 7.49 -24.77
C LEU A 115 8.59 6.22 -23.96
N PHE A 116 9.61 5.40 -23.66
CA PHE A 116 9.45 4.24 -22.78
C PHE A 116 9.12 4.65 -21.35
N PHE A 117 9.72 5.73 -20.85
CA PHE A 117 9.36 6.28 -19.54
C PHE A 117 7.94 6.85 -19.54
N THR A 118 7.51 7.58 -20.57
CA THR A 118 6.14 8.08 -20.75
C THR A 118 5.13 6.94 -20.71
N PHE A 119 5.42 5.86 -21.44
CA PHE A 119 4.61 4.64 -21.42
C PHE A 119 4.55 4.00 -20.03
N PHE A 120 5.70 3.77 -19.40
CA PHE A 120 5.74 3.20 -18.06
C PHE A 120 5.00 4.08 -17.04
N PHE A 121 5.16 5.40 -17.17
CA PHE A 121 4.54 6.37 -16.29
C PHE A 121 3.02 6.29 -16.38
N TRP A 122 2.45 6.42 -17.58
CA TRP A 122 0.99 6.46 -17.73
C TRP A 122 0.30 5.11 -17.56
N VAL A 123 0.99 3.99 -17.78
CA VAL A 123 0.41 2.65 -17.59
C VAL A 123 0.56 2.19 -16.14
N TYR A 124 1.71 2.36 -15.50
CA TYR A 124 2.02 1.80 -14.19
C TYR A 124 2.15 2.87 -13.09
N GLU A 125 3.08 3.81 -13.24
CA GLU A 125 3.42 4.76 -12.16
C GLU A 125 2.25 5.66 -11.76
N ALA A 126 1.52 6.19 -12.75
CA ALA A 126 0.41 7.08 -12.53
C ALA A 126 -0.76 6.37 -11.83
N ARG A 127 -0.88 5.03 -11.96
CA ARG A 127 -1.85 4.25 -11.17
C ARG A 127 -1.47 4.23 -9.70
N PHE A 128 -0.18 4.14 -9.39
CA PHE A 128 0.32 4.25 -8.02
C PHE A 128 0.14 5.67 -7.46
N LEU A 129 0.39 6.71 -8.26
CA LEU A 129 0.19 8.10 -7.85
C LEU A 129 -1.29 8.49 -7.67
N LEU A 130 -2.21 7.81 -8.35
CA LEU A 130 -3.66 8.03 -8.20
C LEU A 130 -4.21 7.51 -6.87
N SER A 131 -3.52 6.50 -6.33
CA SER A 131 -3.84 5.86 -5.06
C SER A 131 -2.55 5.69 -4.24
N PRO A 132 -1.89 6.79 -3.85
CA PRO A 132 -0.57 6.72 -3.23
C PRO A 132 -0.68 6.00 -1.91
N ASN A 133 0.31 5.15 -1.65
CA ASN A 133 0.49 4.48 -0.40
C ASN A 133 1.96 4.09 -0.21
N PHE A 134 2.36 3.86 1.04
CA PHE A 134 3.75 3.49 1.36
C PHE A 134 4.19 2.19 0.67
N THR A 135 3.26 1.24 0.43
CA THR A 135 3.56 0.01 -0.34
C THR A 135 4.01 0.30 -1.75
N ASN A 136 3.26 1.11 -2.49
CA ASN A 136 3.55 1.49 -3.86
C ASN A 136 4.85 2.29 -3.92
N THR A 137 5.05 3.22 -2.99
CA THR A 137 6.31 3.98 -2.90
C THR A 137 7.51 3.06 -2.67
N ALA A 138 7.39 2.08 -1.75
CA ALA A 138 8.42 1.07 -1.53
C ALA A 138 8.69 0.23 -2.80
N LEU A 139 7.64 -0.18 -3.51
CA LEU A 139 7.77 -0.94 -4.76
C LEU A 139 8.52 -0.17 -5.84
N VAL A 140 8.16 1.09 -6.09
CA VAL A 140 8.79 1.89 -7.15
C VAL A 140 10.25 2.23 -6.79
N LEU A 141 10.53 2.58 -5.53
CA LEU A 141 11.91 2.73 -5.03
C LEU A 141 12.69 1.41 -5.15
N GLY A 142 12.06 0.28 -4.82
CA GLY A 142 12.65 -1.05 -4.95
C GLY A 142 13.00 -1.37 -6.40
N MET A 143 12.07 -1.12 -7.33
CA MET A 143 12.29 -1.29 -8.77
C MET A 143 13.45 -0.43 -9.24
N ALA A 144 13.50 0.85 -8.85
CA ALA A 144 14.59 1.76 -9.17
C ALA A 144 15.94 1.28 -8.62
N GLY A 145 15.98 0.84 -7.36
CA GLY A 145 17.18 0.30 -6.71
C GLY A 145 17.70 -0.97 -7.39
N VAL A 146 16.82 -1.92 -7.68
CA VAL A 146 17.16 -3.16 -8.39
C VAL A 146 17.60 -2.85 -9.83
N LEU A 147 16.95 -1.91 -10.53
CA LEU A 147 17.35 -1.51 -11.87
C LEU A 147 18.78 -0.95 -11.90
N LEU A 148 19.14 -0.09 -10.93
CA LEU A 148 20.50 0.43 -10.75
C LEU A 148 21.52 -0.66 -10.40
N LEU A 149 21.13 -1.65 -9.60
CA LEU A 149 21.96 -2.80 -9.24
C LEU A 149 22.26 -3.68 -10.46
N PHE A 150 21.24 -4.01 -11.26
CA PHE A 150 21.29 -5.10 -12.26
C PHE A 150 21.46 -4.63 -13.70
N THR A 151 20.91 -3.48 -14.11
CA THR A 151 20.80 -3.08 -15.53
C THR A 151 21.59 -1.83 -15.94
N GLY A 152 22.22 -1.11 -15.01
CA GLY A 152 23.02 0.08 -15.37
C GLY A 152 24.21 -0.28 -16.28
N ALA A 153 24.26 0.22 -17.52
CA ALA A 153 25.34 -0.07 -18.47
C ALA A 153 26.32 1.11 -18.66
N PRO A 154 27.65 0.93 -18.48
CA PRO A 154 28.27 -0.03 -17.57
C PRO A 154 28.01 0.38 -16.10
N PRO A 155 27.84 -0.60 -15.21
CA PRO A 155 27.54 -0.36 -13.81
C PRO A 155 28.83 0.07 -13.15
N THR A 156 29.06 1.39 -13.11
CA THR A 156 30.14 1.94 -12.29
C THR A 156 29.89 1.56 -10.83
N GLY A 157 30.93 1.37 -10.02
CA GLY A 157 30.76 1.07 -8.60
C GLY A 157 29.88 2.11 -7.86
N ARG A 158 29.74 3.33 -8.39
CA ARG A 158 28.81 4.36 -7.88
C ARG A 158 27.33 3.99 -8.12
N SER A 159 27.00 3.45 -9.29
CA SER A 159 25.62 3.07 -9.64
C SER A 159 25.12 1.90 -8.80
N ILE A 160 25.98 0.89 -8.60
CA ILE A 160 25.65 -0.28 -7.78
C ILE A 160 25.44 0.15 -6.32
N ARG A 161 26.31 1.02 -5.80
CA ARG A 161 26.14 1.63 -4.47
C ARG A 161 24.83 2.40 -4.32
N ALA A 162 24.52 3.27 -5.28
CA ALA A 162 23.27 4.01 -5.28
C ALA A 162 22.06 3.06 -5.34
N GLY A 163 22.13 1.99 -6.14
CA GLY A 163 21.10 0.96 -6.19
C GLY A 163 20.90 0.23 -4.87
N ALA A 164 21.99 -0.17 -4.20
CA ALA A 164 21.94 -0.77 -2.87
C ALA A 164 21.32 0.18 -1.84
N VAL A 165 21.74 1.44 -1.79
CA VAL A 165 21.18 2.45 -0.88
C VAL A 165 19.70 2.70 -1.16
N THR A 166 19.31 2.79 -2.43
CA THR A 166 17.90 2.99 -2.84
C THR A 166 17.05 1.78 -2.45
N TYR A 167 17.57 0.56 -2.60
CA TYR A 167 16.88 -0.67 -2.20
C TYR A 167 16.73 -0.79 -0.68
N VAL A 168 17.77 -0.39 0.09
CA VAL A 168 17.66 -0.25 1.55
C VAL A 168 16.59 0.79 1.90
N ALA A 169 16.60 1.97 1.26
CA ALA A 169 15.60 3.01 1.50
C ALA A 169 14.17 2.52 1.22
N ALA A 170 13.96 1.75 0.15
CA ALA A 170 12.68 1.11 -0.15
C ALA A 170 12.20 0.18 0.99
N SER A 171 13.12 -0.59 1.58
CA SER A 171 12.81 -1.52 2.68
C SER A 171 12.37 -0.80 3.96
N LEU A 172 12.86 0.42 4.19
CA LEU A 172 12.50 1.27 5.31
C LEU A 172 11.09 1.86 5.16
N VAL A 173 10.50 1.78 3.96
CA VAL A 173 9.12 2.15 3.70
C VAL A 173 8.17 0.94 3.79
N ARG A 174 8.56 -0.21 3.21
CA ARG A 174 7.88 -1.52 3.40
C ARG A 174 8.76 -2.66 2.90
N ILE A 175 9.26 -3.52 3.80
CA ILE A 175 10.19 -4.61 3.43
C ILE A 175 9.52 -5.73 2.62
N HIS A 176 8.30 -6.13 2.96
CA HIS A 176 7.68 -7.35 2.42
C HIS A 176 7.44 -7.31 0.91
N VAL A 177 7.23 -6.11 0.37
CA VAL A 177 6.82 -5.92 -1.02
C VAL A 177 8.00 -5.82 -1.98
N ILE A 178 9.20 -5.55 -1.47
CA ILE A 178 10.41 -5.46 -2.29
C ILE A 178 11.07 -6.82 -2.53
N LEU A 179 10.82 -7.82 -1.67
CA LEU A 179 11.43 -9.16 -1.76
C LEU A 179 11.20 -9.84 -3.13
N PRO A 180 10.00 -9.79 -3.74
CA PRO A 180 9.76 -10.39 -5.06
C PRO A 180 10.60 -9.77 -6.20
N LEU A 181 11.13 -8.56 -6.04
CA LEU A 181 11.86 -7.87 -7.11
C LEU A 181 13.21 -8.52 -7.44
N LEU A 182 13.89 -9.11 -6.44
CA LEU A 182 15.19 -9.74 -6.67
C LEU A 182 15.09 -11.02 -7.53
N PRO A 183 14.18 -11.98 -7.24
CA PRO A 183 13.91 -13.10 -8.14
C PRO A 183 13.55 -12.67 -9.56
N LEU A 184 12.69 -11.64 -9.72
CA LEU A 184 12.31 -11.13 -11.04
C LEU A 184 13.50 -10.59 -11.84
N ALA A 185 14.48 -9.98 -11.17
CA ALA A 185 15.70 -9.45 -11.80
C ALA A 185 16.81 -10.49 -12.01
N ALA A 186 16.71 -11.67 -11.38
CA ALA A 186 17.75 -12.71 -11.45
C ALA A 186 18.10 -13.16 -12.89
N PRO A 187 17.15 -13.35 -13.82
CA PRO A 187 17.48 -13.69 -15.21
C PRO A 187 18.34 -12.63 -15.91
N PHE A 188 18.15 -11.35 -15.59
CA PHE A 188 18.92 -10.23 -16.16
C PHE A 188 20.32 -10.10 -15.55
N TRP A 189 20.51 -10.52 -14.29
CA TRP A 189 21.83 -10.60 -13.67
C TRP A 189 22.78 -11.52 -14.45
N LEU A 190 22.25 -12.64 -14.95
CA LEU A 190 23.01 -13.64 -15.70
C LEU A 190 23.51 -13.11 -17.06
N LEU A 191 22.89 -12.05 -17.59
CA LEU A 191 23.33 -11.42 -18.85
C LEU A 191 24.67 -10.69 -18.74
N ARG A 192 25.15 -10.41 -17.52
CA ARG A 192 26.42 -9.72 -17.30
C ARG A 192 27.60 -10.61 -17.72
N ARG A 193 28.48 -10.08 -18.55
CA ARG A 193 29.72 -10.74 -18.97
C ARG A 193 30.79 -10.67 -17.87
N GLY A 194 31.44 -11.79 -17.59
CA GLY A 194 32.50 -11.92 -16.59
C GLY A 194 31.99 -12.14 -15.15
N TRP A 195 32.82 -12.78 -14.32
CA TRP A 195 32.48 -13.11 -12.94
C TRP A 195 32.60 -11.90 -11.98
N GLN A 196 33.58 -11.01 -12.21
CA GLN A 196 33.80 -9.85 -11.31
C GLN A 196 32.60 -8.89 -11.22
N PRO A 197 31.93 -8.49 -12.33
CA PRO A 197 30.74 -7.64 -12.24
C PRO A 197 29.55 -8.33 -11.58
N ARG A 198 29.45 -9.66 -11.72
CA ARG A 198 28.41 -10.47 -11.07
C ARG A 198 28.65 -10.54 -9.56
N LEU A 199 29.87 -10.87 -9.14
CA LEU A 199 30.28 -10.91 -7.73
C LEU A 199 30.12 -9.55 -7.07
N ARG A 200 30.47 -8.45 -7.75
CA ARG A 200 30.27 -7.10 -7.23
C ARG A 200 28.79 -6.80 -6.95
N VAL A 201 27.89 -7.17 -7.87
CA VAL A 201 26.44 -7.01 -7.61
C VAL A 201 26.00 -7.90 -6.47
N ALA A 202 26.40 -9.17 -6.46
CA ALA A 202 26.06 -10.09 -5.38
C ALA A 202 26.52 -9.57 -4.02
N ALA A 203 27.74 -9.02 -3.92
CA ALA A 203 28.28 -8.43 -2.71
C ALA A 203 27.49 -7.20 -2.25
N TRP A 204 27.14 -6.27 -3.16
CA TRP A 204 26.33 -5.10 -2.81
C TRP A 204 24.88 -5.44 -2.48
N THR A 205 24.29 -6.41 -3.17
CA THR A 205 22.96 -6.93 -2.84
C THR A 205 22.98 -7.64 -1.48
N GLY A 206 23.98 -8.49 -1.21
CA GLY A 206 24.17 -9.13 0.09
C GLY A 206 24.37 -8.12 1.22
N GLY A 207 25.22 -7.10 1.00
CA GLY A 207 25.40 -5.99 1.94
C GLY A 207 24.13 -5.18 2.18
N ALA A 208 23.33 -4.92 1.13
CA ALA A 208 22.02 -4.30 1.27
C ALA A 208 21.08 -5.16 2.10
N LEU A 209 20.94 -6.47 1.81
CA LEU A 209 20.09 -7.39 2.56
C LEU A 209 20.50 -7.49 4.04
N LEU A 210 21.81 -7.55 4.32
CA LEU A 210 22.32 -7.51 5.70
C LEU A 210 21.96 -6.18 6.38
N THR A 211 22.13 -5.05 5.69
CA THR A 211 21.76 -3.73 6.22
C THR A 211 20.27 -3.65 6.51
N ILE A 212 19.42 -4.19 5.63
CA ILE A 212 17.97 -4.27 5.82
C ILE A 212 17.64 -5.08 7.08
N LEU A 213 18.27 -6.25 7.25
CA LEU A 213 18.09 -7.09 8.43
C LEU A 213 18.49 -6.35 9.71
N LEU A 214 19.65 -5.69 9.73
CA LEU A 214 20.13 -4.91 10.88
C LEU A 214 19.19 -3.75 11.22
N LEU A 215 18.77 -2.98 10.21
CA LEU A 215 17.82 -1.88 10.41
C LEU A 215 16.47 -2.41 10.90
N HIS A 216 16.06 -3.59 10.47
CA HIS A 216 14.84 -4.20 10.97
C HIS A 216 14.95 -4.62 12.45
N VAL A 217 16.10 -5.14 12.88
CA VAL A 217 16.36 -5.41 14.30
C VAL A 217 16.30 -4.11 15.12
N VAL A 218 16.91 -3.02 14.62
CA VAL A 218 16.86 -1.71 15.26
C VAL A 218 15.43 -1.18 15.35
N HIS A 219 14.63 -1.32 14.27
CA HIS A 219 13.22 -0.96 14.26
C HIS A 219 12.46 -1.68 15.38
N ARG A 220 12.60 -3.01 15.46
CA ARG A 220 11.96 -3.82 16.48
C ARG A 220 12.35 -3.40 17.90
N GLN A 221 13.65 -3.24 18.16
CA GLN A 221 14.15 -2.79 19.48
C GLN A 221 13.62 -1.40 19.85
N TYR A 222 13.51 -0.50 18.87
CA TYR A 222 12.97 0.84 19.09
C TYR A 222 11.52 0.82 19.57
N TYR A 223 10.69 -0.07 19.01
CA TYR A 223 9.28 -0.24 19.40
C TYR A 223 9.15 -0.96 20.73
N GLU A 224 9.87 -2.07 20.93
CA GLU A 224 9.87 -2.82 22.19
C GLU A 224 10.25 -1.92 23.39
N ALA A 225 11.16 -0.96 23.18
CA ALA A 225 11.58 -0.04 24.24
C ALA A 225 10.59 1.10 24.53
N ARG A 226 9.65 1.41 23.62
CA ARG A 226 8.76 2.60 23.73
C ARG A 226 7.29 2.27 23.89
N ILE A 227 6.88 1.04 23.58
CA ILE A 227 5.48 0.61 23.66
C ILE A 227 5.40 -0.52 24.69
N PRO A 228 4.85 -0.26 25.90
CA PRO A 228 4.64 -1.30 26.89
C PRO A 228 3.72 -2.39 26.37
N GLY A 229 4.12 -3.66 26.50
CA GLY A 229 3.33 -4.80 26.02
C GLY A 229 3.32 -4.99 24.50
N TRP A 230 4.27 -4.37 23.78
CA TRP A 230 4.31 -4.40 22.32
C TRP A 230 4.38 -5.81 21.73
N LYS A 231 5.13 -6.74 22.36
CA LYS A 231 5.30 -8.10 21.85
C LYS A 231 3.97 -8.84 21.82
N GLU A 232 3.17 -8.68 22.88
CA GLU A 232 1.86 -9.30 23.03
C GLU A 232 0.87 -8.72 22.00
N GLU A 233 0.87 -7.40 21.82
CA GLU A 233 0.02 -6.72 20.82
C GLU A 233 0.41 -7.10 19.38
N GLU A 234 1.71 -7.13 19.08
CA GLU A 234 2.24 -7.55 17.79
C GLU A 234 1.84 -9.00 17.47
N ALA A 235 1.98 -9.91 18.45
CA ALA A 235 1.59 -11.30 18.29
C ALA A 235 0.08 -11.43 18.02
N TYR A 236 -0.76 -10.75 18.80
CA TYR A 236 -2.21 -10.71 18.58
C TYR A 236 -2.55 -10.25 17.16
N ARG A 237 -1.91 -9.16 16.73
CA ARG A 237 -2.15 -8.61 15.41
C ARG A 237 -1.75 -9.55 14.28
N GLN A 238 -0.57 -10.16 14.35
CA GLN A 238 -0.11 -11.04 13.27
C GLN A 238 -1.12 -12.15 13.03
N VAL A 239 -1.79 -12.65 14.08
CA VAL A 239 -2.89 -13.61 13.94
C VAL A 239 -4.12 -12.95 13.30
N ALA A 240 -4.56 -11.78 13.76
CA ALA A 240 -5.69 -11.05 13.14
C ALA A 240 -5.46 -10.77 11.65
N TYR A 241 -4.26 -10.36 11.25
CA TYR A 241 -3.91 -10.04 9.87
C TYR A 241 -3.90 -11.27 8.95
N ARG A 242 -3.78 -12.49 9.50
CA ARG A 242 -3.97 -13.70 8.68
C ARG A 242 -5.38 -13.76 8.10
N PHE A 243 -6.40 -13.28 8.83
CA PHE A 243 -7.77 -13.22 8.34
C PHE A 243 -7.95 -12.20 7.20
N TYR A 244 -7.22 -11.08 7.25
CA TYR A 244 -7.26 -10.07 6.19
C TYR A 244 -6.48 -10.47 4.93
N ASN A 245 -5.46 -11.31 5.11
CA ASN A 245 -4.57 -11.72 4.03
C ASN A 245 -4.96 -13.04 3.38
N HIS A 246 -5.72 -13.92 4.05
CA HIS A 246 -6.21 -15.18 3.49
C HIS A 246 -7.69 -15.07 3.13
N ARG A 247 -8.01 -15.18 1.84
CA ARG A 247 -9.39 -15.29 1.37
C ARG A 247 -9.91 -16.73 1.36
N ASN A 248 -9.02 -17.69 1.50
CA ASN A 248 -9.31 -19.13 1.62
C ASN A 248 -9.71 -19.54 3.06
N LEU A 249 -10.58 -18.75 3.67
CA LEU A 249 -11.12 -19.02 5.00
C LEU A 249 -12.59 -19.35 4.89
N ALA A 250 -12.97 -20.54 5.37
CA ALA A 250 -14.37 -20.88 5.57
C ALA A 250 -14.99 -19.88 6.57
N LYS A 251 -16.05 -19.19 6.14
CA LYS A 251 -16.80 -18.28 7.01
C LYS A 251 -17.93 -19.08 7.66
N PRO A 252 -17.97 -19.16 9.01
CA PRO A 252 -19.09 -19.81 9.69
C PRO A 252 -20.42 -19.12 9.32
N ALA A 253 -21.50 -19.89 9.19
CA ALA A 253 -22.84 -19.39 8.96
C ALA A 253 -23.50 -18.95 10.29
N PRO A 254 -24.58 -18.14 10.25
CA PRO A 254 -25.34 -17.81 11.46
C PRO A 254 -25.77 -19.08 12.20
N GLY A 255 -25.42 -19.19 13.48
CA GLY A 255 -25.67 -20.38 14.32
C GLY A 255 -24.47 -21.32 14.48
N ASP A 256 -23.48 -21.24 13.59
CA ASP A 256 -22.25 -22.02 13.73
C ASP A 256 -21.36 -21.50 14.87
N SER A 257 -20.62 -22.40 15.50
CA SER A 257 -19.57 -22.04 16.45
C SER A 257 -18.51 -21.15 15.78
N GLY A 258 -18.23 -19.99 16.36
CA GLY A 258 -17.27 -19.02 15.80
C GLY A 258 -17.88 -17.99 14.85
N TYR A 259 -19.21 -18.02 14.61
CA TYR A 259 -19.89 -17.03 13.77
C TYR A 259 -19.65 -15.61 14.29
N LEU A 260 -19.98 -15.34 15.56
CA LEU A 260 -19.82 -14.02 16.15
C LEU A 260 -18.37 -13.55 16.05
N GLU A 261 -17.40 -14.39 16.41
CA GLU A 261 -15.99 -14.05 16.32
C GLU A 261 -15.56 -13.70 14.90
N SER A 262 -15.99 -14.47 13.90
CA SER A 262 -15.74 -14.17 12.49
C SER A 262 -16.35 -12.83 12.07
N ARG A 263 -17.55 -12.51 12.56
CA ARG A 263 -18.19 -11.20 12.33
C ARG A 263 -17.41 -10.09 13.02
N LEU A 264 -16.94 -10.30 14.24
CA LEU A 264 -16.17 -9.31 14.99
C LEU A 264 -14.81 -9.01 14.33
N ILE A 265 -14.16 -10.00 13.72
CA ILE A 265 -12.90 -9.80 12.97
C ILE A 265 -13.09 -8.91 11.74
N ASN A 266 -14.21 -9.09 11.03
CA ASN A 266 -14.47 -8.38 9.78
C ASN A 266 -15.15 -7.03 9.99
N TYR A 267 -15.98 -6.90 11.02
CA TYR A 267 -16.88 -5.77 11.21
C TYR A 267 -16.84 -5.18 12.63
N GLY A 268 -16.37 -5.93 13.61
CA GLY A 268 -16.51 -5.63 15.05
C GLY A 268 -15.36 -4.88 15.71
N PRO A 269 -15.30 -4.88 17.07
CA PRO A 269 -14.29 -4.22 17.86
C PRO A 269 -13.15 -5.20 18.12
N LEU A 270 -12.22 -5.31 17.18
CA LEU A 270 -11.03 -6.14 17.35
C LEU A 270 -10.19 -5.80 18.59
N LEU A 271 -10.43 -4.64 19.19
CA LEU A 271 -9.83 -4.17 20.45
C LEU A 271 -10.28 -4.94 21.69
N ASP A 272 -11.38 -5.69 21.61
CA ASP A 272 -11.83 -6.51 22.73
C ASP A 272 -11.16 -7.89 22.73
N THR A 273 -9.94 -7.94 23.29
CA THR A 273 -9.13 -9.15 23.34
C THR A 273 -9.63 -10.22 24.32
N ALA A 274 -10.64 -9.93 25.17
CA ALA A 274 -11.24 -10.98 26.00
C ALA A 274 -12.24 -11.83 25.21
N VAL A 275 -12.94 -11.22 24.24
CA VAL A 275 -13.80 -11.99 23.33
C VAL A 275 -12.95 -12.68 22.29
N LEU A 276 -12.07 -11.92 21.63
CA LEU A 276 -11.15 -12.40 20.62
C LEU A 276 -9.74 -12.50 21.21
N SER A 277 -9.44 -13.58 21.92
CA SER A 277 -8.06 -13.82 22.36
C SER A 277 -7.20 -14.35 21.21
N THR A 278 -5.88 -14.19 21.29
CA THR A 278 -4.93 -14.75 20.30
C THR A 278 -5.15 -16.25 20.08
N GLN A 279 -5.43 -17.00 21.14
CA GLN A 279 -5.69 -18.45 21.08
C GLN A 279 -6.97 -18.76 20.30
N LYS A 280 -8.05 -18.00 20.54
CA LYS A 280 -9.31 -18.16 19.81
C LYS A 280 -9.15 -17.82 18.33
N LEU A 281 -8.45 -16.72 18.03
CA LEU A 281 -8.15 -16.34 16.64
C LEU A 281 -7.34 -17.43 15.93
N GLU A 282 -6.31 -17.98 16.57
CA GLU A 282 -5.51 -19.06 15.97
C GLU A 282 -6.36 -20.30 15.74
N ALA A 283 -7.18 -20.71 16.72
CA ALA A 283 -8.07 -21.87 16.58
C ALA A 283 -9.09 -21.68 15.43
N LEU A 284 -9.68 -20.50 15.30
CA LEU A 284 -10.59 -20.16 14.20
C LEU A 284 -9.86 -20.20 12.85
N TYR A 285 -8.66 -19.64 12.79
CA TYR A 285 -7.84 -19.63 11.58
C TYR A 285 -7.49 -21.06 11.12
N GLN A 286 -7.03 -21.91 12.04
CA GLN A 286 -6.66 -23.29 11.72
C GLN A 286 -7.87 -24.13 11.26
N ARG A 287 -9.06 -23.89 11.82
CA ARG A 287 -10.30 -24.55 11.38
C ARG A 287 -10.77 -24.10 10.00
N GLY A 288 -10.59 -22.81 9.69
CA GLY A 288 -11.11 -22.20 8.47
C GLY A 288 -10.19 -22.29 7.25
N THR A 289 -8.87 -22.42 7.45
CA THR A 289 -7.88 -22.31 6.36
C THR A 289 -7.85 -23.56 5.48
N ARG A 290 -7.99 -23.36 4.17
CA ARG A 290 -7.83 -24.45 3.18
C ARG A 290 -7.04 -23.94 1.97
N PRO A 291 -5.79 -24.37 1.75
CA PRO A 291 -5.06 -23.96 0.53
C PRO A 291 -5.79 -24.46 -0.71
N GLY A 292 -5.74 -23.69 -1.79
CA GLY A 292 -6.41 -24.04 -3.02
C GLY A 292 -6.66 -22.85 -3.94
N PHE A 293 -6.88 -23.15 -5.22
CA PHE A 293 -7.32 -22.15 -6.20
C PHE A 293 -8.82 -21.92 -6.03
N ALA A 294 -9.19 -20.90 -5.25
CA ALA A 294 -10.59 -20.49 -5.11
C ALA A 294 -11.12 -19.64 -6.28
N VAL A 295 -10.29 -19.39 -7.29
CA VAL A 295 -10.69 -18.65 -8.50
C VAL A 295 -10.94 -19.66 -9.61
N ASP A 296 -12.21 -19.93 -9.88
CA ASP A 296 -12.63 -20.67 -11.07
C ASP A 296 -12.30 -19.81 -12.32
N PRO A 297 -11.48 -20.30 -13.28
CA PRO A 297 -11.20 -19.59 -14.53
C PRO A 297 -12.47 -19.27 -15.34
N GLY A 298 -13.54 -20.04 -15.18
CA GLY A 298 -14.85 -19.78 -15.80
C GLY A 298 -15.68 -18.72 -15.07
N SER A 299 -15.27 -18.29 -13.87
CA SER A 299 -16.03 -17.35 -13.05
C SER A 299 -16.07 -15.94 -13.64
N GLU A 300 -17.16 -15.23 -13.32
CA GLU A 300 -17.30 -13.81 -13.66
C GLU A 300 -16.15 -12.97 -13.07
N THR A 301 -15.68 -13.32 -11.87
CA THR A 301 -14.55 -12.68 -11.19
C THR A 301 -13.27 -12.76 -12.03
N PHE A 302 -12.96 -13.95 -12.57
CA PHE A 302 -11.78 -14.11 -13.42
C PHE A 302 -11.93 -13.35 -14.75
N ARG A 303 -13.12 -13.37 -15.35
CA ARG A 303 -13.41 -12.56 -16.55
C ARG A 303 -13.15 -11.08 -16.30
N TRP A 304 -13.68 -10.53 -15.22
CA TRP A 304 -13.47 -9.12 -14.84
C TRP A 304 -12.02 -8.83 -14.48
N PHE A 305 -11.31 -9.77 -13.86
CA PHE A 305 -9.87 -9.66 -13.65
C PHE A 305 -9.11 -9.49 -14.96
N MET A 306 -9.40 -10.32 -15.97
CA MET A 306 -8.76 -10.21 -17.29
C MET A 306 -9.12 -8.90 -18.00
N ILE A 307 -10.39 -8.51 -17.96
CA ILE A 307 -10.85 -7.24 -18.56
C ILE A 307 -10.15 -6.06 -17.89
N ASN A 308 -10.18 -5.97 -16.56
CA ASN A 308 -9.63 -4.84 -15.82
C ASN A 308 -8.11 -4.73 -15.98
N ASN A 309 -7.42 -5.86 -16.21
CA ASN A 309 -5.97 -5.89 -16.33
C ASN A 309 -5.44 -5.99 -17.78
N ARG A 310 -6.31 -5.92 -18.79
CA ARG A 310 -5.95 -6.09 -20.22
C ARG A 310 -4.82 -5.19 -20.70
N LEU A 311 -4.79 -3.93 -20.25
CA LEU A 311 -3.71 -3.00 -20.62
C LEU A 311 -2.34 -3.48 -20.12
N PHE A 312 -2.28 -4.02 -18.90
CA PHE A 312 -1.04 -4.54 -18.29
C PHE A 312 -0.55 -5.83 -18.94
N PHE A 313 -1.47 -6.66 -19.45
CA PHE A 313 -1.10 -7.83 -20.24
C PHE A 313 -0.59 -7.43 -21.64
N LEU A 314 -1.26 -6.47 -22.29
CA LEU A 314 -0.84 -5.96 -23.59
C LEU A 314 0.51 -5.24 -23.54
N SER A 315 0.79 -4.47 -22.47
CA SER A 315 2.10 -3.86 -22.25
C SER A 315 3.21 -4.91 -22.09
N LEU A 316 2.93 -6.01 -21.39
CA LEU A 316 3.86 -7.14 -21.27
C LEU A 316 4.14 -7.78 -22.63
N LEU A 317 3.10 -8.03 -23.44
CA LEU A 317 3.21 -8.60 -24.78
C LEU A 317 3.89 -7.66 -25.79
N ALA A 318 3.81 -6.35 -25.59
CA ALA A 318 4.46 -5.37 -26.45
C ALA A 318 5.98 -5.27 -26.22
N ALA A 319 6.47 -5.58 -25.01
CA ALA A 319 7.89 -5.42 -24.65
C ALA A 319 8.86 -6.19 -25.57
N PRO A 320 8.61 -7.47 -25.95
CA PRO A 320 9.44 -8.22 -26.89
C PRO A 320 9.71 -7.52 -28.24
N LEU A 321 8.81 -6.67 -28.72
CA LEU A 321 8.98 -5.95 -30.00
C LEU A 321 10.18 -4.99 -29.99
N PHE A 322 10.60 -4.56 -28.79
CA PHE A 322 11.71 -3.65 -28.57
C PHE A 322 13.00 -4.37 -28.15
N ILE A 323 12.94 -5.68 -27.91
CA ILE A 323 14.11 -6.49 -27.54
C ILE A 323 14.90 -6.87 -28.79
N ARG A 324 16.19 -6.54 -28.80
CA ARG A 324 17.07 -6.80 -29.96
C ARG A 324 17.92 -8.06 -29.82
N ARG A 325 18.20 -8.49 -28.58
CA ARG A 325 19.12 -9.60 -28.28
C ARG A 325 18.34 -10.80 -27.77
N ARG A 326 18.60 -11.98 -28.35
CA ARG A 326 18.00 -13.26 -27.90
C ARG A 326 18.21 -13.51 -26.41
N ALA A 327 19.38 -13.17 -25.87
CA ALA A 327 19.66 -13.32 -24.45
C ALA A 327 18.74 -12.46 -23.56
N VAL A 328 18.47 -11.21 -23.97
CA VAL A 328 17.53 -10.31 -23.26
C VAL A 328 16.09 -10.85 -23.36
N LEU A 329 15.71 -11.42 -24.50
CA LEU A 329 14.39 -12.04 -24.67
C LEU A 329 14.21 -13.27 -23.76
N LEU A 330 15.24 -14.11 -23.64
CA LEU A 330 15.23 -15.26 -22.73
C LEU A 330 15.19 -14.81 -21.26
N ALA A 331 15.94 -13.77 -20.89
CA ALA A 331 15.88 -13.20 -19.55
C ALA A 331 14.50 -12.61 -19.24
N PHE A 332 13.89 -11.91 -20.20
CA PHE A 332 12.52 -11.41 -20.10
C PHE A 332 11.52 -12.56 -19.90
N ALA A 333 11.58 -13.59 -20.74
CA ALA A 333 10.72 -14.77 -20.60
C ALA A 333 10.89 -15.47 -19.24
N GLY A 334 12.14 -15.64 -18.77
CA GLY A 334 12.41 -16.18 -17.44
C GLY A 334 11.84 -15.33 -16.31
N SER A 335 11.93 -14.00 -16.42
CA SER A 335 11.35 -13.05 -15.45
C SER A 335 9.82 -13.14 -15.42
N VAL A 336 9.18 -13.27 -16.59
CA VAL A 336 7.73 -13.49 -16.70
C VAL A 336 7.30 -14.82 -16.10
N LEU A 337 8.05 -15.91 -16.33
CA LEU A 337 7.75 -17.21 -15.73
C LEU A 337 7.84 -17.15 -14.20
N ILE A 338 8.85 -16.46 -13.65
CA ILE A 338 8.95 -16.22 -12.19
C ILE A 338 7.74 -15.41 -11.71
N ALA A 339 7.33 -14.38 -12.44
CA ALA A 339 6.17 -13.57 -12.09
C ALA A 339 4.87 -14.39 -12.03
N VAL A 340 4.65 -15.25 -13.03
CA VAL A 340 3.50 -16.17 -13.08
C VAL A 340 3.56 -17.18 -11.94
N ALA A 341 4.74 -17.75 -11.64
CA ALA A 341 4.90 -18.68 -10.53
C ALA A 341 4.60 -18.02 -9.18
N LEU A 342 5.12 -16.80 -8.94
CA LEU A 342 4.82 -16.03 -7.74
C LEU A 342 3.32 -15.71 -7.62
N TRP A 343 2.69 -15.28 -8.72
CA TRP A 343 1.26 -15.05 -8.76
C TRP A 343 0.48 -16.34 -8.41
N ALA A 344 0.82 -17.47 -9.02
CA ALA A 344 0.16 -18.75 -8.78
C ALA A 344 0.31 -19.21 -7.32
N VAL A 345 1.52 -19.09 -6.75
CA VAL A 345 1.76 -19.40 -5.33
C VAL A 345 0.91 -18.52 -4.41
N LEU A 346 0.80 -17.22 -4.70
CA LEU A 346 0.00 -16.30 -3.89
C LEU A 346 -1.51 -16.59 -4.00
N VAL A 347 -2.01 -16.88 -5.19
CA VAL A 347 -3.40 -17.30 -5.38
C VAL A 347 -3.66 -18.63 -4.66
N TYR A 348 -2.75 -19.60 -4.76
CA TYR A 348 -2.92 -20.91 -4.13
C TYR A 348 -2.92 -20.84 -2.60
N LEU A 349 -1.96 -20.12 -2.02
CA LEU A 349 -1.81 -20.04 -0.57
C LEU A 349 -2.82 -19.07 0.06
N PHE A 350 -3.08 -17.92 -0.57
CA PHE A 350 -3.83 -16.83 0.05
C PHE A 350 -5.18 -16.53 -0.64
N ALA A 351 -5.43 -17.06 -1.84
CA ALA A 351 -6.52 -16.66 -2.74
C ALA A 351 -6.65 -15.13 -2.91
N LYS A 352 -5.51 -14.45 -2.83
CA LYS A 352 -5.41 -13.00 -2.88
C LYS A 352 -4.10 -12.62 -3.55
N VAL A 353 -4.20 -11.81 -4.59
CA VAL A 353 -3.05 -11.09 -5.12
C VAL A 353 -3.39 -9.61 -5.05
N PRO A 354 -2.68 -8.84 -4.22
CA PRO A 354 -2.88 -7.40 -4.18
C PRO A 354 -2.57 -6.77 -5.54
N ASP A 355 -3.42 -5.84 -5.98
CA ASP A 355 -3.30 -5.17 -7.28
C ASP A 355 -1.91 -4.55 -7.50
N TYR A 356 -1.34 -3.94 -6.46
CA TYR A 356 -0.01 -3.34 -6.54
C TYR A 356 1.08 -4.36 -6.91
N LEU A 357 0.94 -5.60 -6.43
CA LEU A 357 1.91 -6.65 -6.68
C LEU A 357 1.71 -7.20 -8.08
N LEU A 358 0.46 -7.35 -8.53
CA LEU A 358 0.16 -7.71 -9.92
C LEU A 358 0.77 -6.70 -10.89
N PHE A 359 0.55 -5.40 -10.69
CA PHE A 359 1.11 -4.36 -11.55
C PHE A 359 2.63 -4.40 -11.57
N THR A 360 3.25 -4.68 -10.43
CA THR A 360 4.71 -4.85 -10.33
C THR A 360 5.19 -6.11 -11.06
N LEU A 361 4.52 -7.25 -10.88
CA LEU A 361 4.85 -8.53 -11.51
C LEU A 361 4.76 -8.44 -13.04
N LEU A 362 3.86 -7.59 -13.57
CA LEU A 362 3.72 -7.35 -15.00
C LEU A 362 4.65 -6.22 -15.51
N GLY A 363 4.80 -5.13 -14.76
CA GLY A 363 5.53 -3.94 -15.19
C GLY A 363 7.04 -4.03 -15.02
N PHE A 364 7.52 -4.71 -13.97
CA PHE A 364 8.95 -4.76 -13.68
C PHE A 364 9.75 -5.58 -14.71
N PRO A 365 9.28 -6.74 -15.21
CA PRO A 365 9.94 -7.43 -16.32
C PRO A 365 10.04 -6.58 -17.60
N VAL A 366 9.00 -5.80 -17.91
CA VAL A 366 9.01 -4.86 -19.04
C VAL A 366 10.11 -3.81 -18.85
N LEU A 367 10.16 -3.20 -17.67
CA LEU A 367 11.16 -2.19 -17.33
C LEU A 367 12.60 -2.74 -17.40
N LEU A 368 12.84 -3.94 -16.86
CA LEU A 368 14.12 -4.64 -16.93
C LEU A 368 14.55 -4.88 -18.39
N ALA A 369 13.62 -5.34 -19.24
CA ALA A 369 13.89 -5.58 -20.65
C ALA A 369 14.24 -4.29 -21.41
N LEU A 370 13.45 -3.23 -21.25
CA LEU A 370 13.65 -1.95 -21.93
C LEU A 370 14.95 -1.24 -21.47
N ALA A 371 15.34 -1.41 -20.21
CA ALA A 371 16.57 -0.89 -19.64
C ALA A 371 17.82 -1.75 -19.93
N SER A 372 17.66 -2.97 -20.42
CA SER A 372 18.77 -3.88 -20.75
C SER A 372 19.19 -3.84 -22.22
N ASN A 373 18.60 -2.94 -23.00
CA ASN A 373 18.98 -2.72 -24.39
C ASN A 373 20.37 -2.07 -24.48
N GLU A 374 21.16 -2.50 -25.45
CA GLU A 374 22.39 -1.79 -25.82
C GLU A 374 22.03 -0.66 -26.80
N PRO A 375 22.65 0.53 -26.67
CA PRO A 375 22.51 1.59 -27.65
C PRO A 375 23.09 1.09 -28.98
N ALA A 376 22.22 0.75 -29.93
CA ALA A 376 22.63 0.37 -31.28
C ALA A 376 22.19 1.44 -32.28
N PRO A 377 23.02 1.73 -33.30
CA PRO A 377 22.72 2.70 -34.36
C PRO A 377 21.38 2.35 -35.02
N GLU A 378 20.58 3.39 -35.27
CA GLU A 378 19.21 3.22 -35.73
C GLU A 378 19.15 2.63 -37.14
N ALA A 379 18.77 1.35 -37.27
CA ALA A 379 18.17 0.88 -38.51
C ALA A 379 16.75 1.49 -38.60
N GLY A 380 16.55 2.46 -39.51
CA GLY A 380 15.32 3.25 -39.65
C GLY A 380 14.01 2.45 -39.82
N ARG A 381 14.08 1.15 -40.16
CA ARG A 381 12.93 0.26 -40.45
C ARG A 381 11.92 0.06 -39.30
N ARG A 382 12.21 0.48 -38.06
CA ARG A 382 11.34 0.24 -36.88
C ARG A 382 10.87 1.50 -36.16
N ARG A 383 11.01 2.70 -36.74
CA ARG A 383 10.56 3.94 -36.08
C ARG A 383 9.05 3.99 -35.84
N TRP A 384 8.24 3.43 -36.74
CA TRP A 384 6.78 3.36 -36.62
C TRP A 384 6.30 2.57 -35.38
N LEU A 385 7.10 1.59 -34.89
CA LEU A 385 6.78 0.86 -33.66
C LEU A 385 6.76 1.75 -32.41
N LEU A 386 7.36 2.95 -32.46
CA LEU A 386 7.30 3.92 -31.36
C LEU A 386 5.90 4.53 -31.16
N ALA A 387 4.99 4.36 -32.11
CA ALA A 387 3.58 4.73 -31.93
C ALA A 387 2.89 3.82 -30.90
N LEU A 388 3.33 2.57 -30.74
CA LEU A 388 2.69 1.60 -29.84
C LEU A 388 2.83 1.99 -28.35
N PRO A 389 4.01 2.35 -27.80
CA PRO A 389 4.13 2.84 -26.43
C PRO A 389 3.29 4.10 -26.18
N LEU A 390 3.19 5.00 -27.16
CA LEU A 390 2.34 6.20 -27.07
C LEU A 390 0.85 5.84 -27.03
N PHE A 391 0.41 4.90 -27.86
CA PHE A 391 -0.96 4.41 -27.84
C PHE A 391 -1.30 3.77 -26.48
N LEU A 392 -0.41 2.92 -25.94
CA LEU A 392 -0.59 2.31 -24.63
C LEU A 392 -0.58 3.36 -23.51
N ALA A 393 0.26 4.39 -23.60
CA ALA A 393 0.27 5.51 -22.67
C ALA A 393 -1.04 6.30 -22.69
N ALA A 394 -1.57 6.61 -23.88
CA ALA A 394 -2.85 7.30 -24.04
C ALA A 394 -4.01 6.46 -23.49
N TRP A 395 -3.99 5.13 -23.69
CA TRP A 395 -4.96 4.24 -23.07
C TRP A 395 -4.84 4.22 -21.54
N GLY A 396 -3.61 4.17 -21.01
CA GLY A 396 -3.35 4.30 -19.57
C GLY A 396 -3.94 5.59 -18.98
N ALA A 397 -3.67 6.74 -19.62
CA ALA A 397 -4.24 8.03 -19.24
C ALA A 397 -5.78 8.03 -19.25
N ARG A 398 -6.41 7.42 -20.27
CA ARG A 398 -7.87 7.26 -20.33
C ARG A 398 -8.42 6.43 -19.16
N LEU A 399 -7.77 5.32 -18.80
CA LEU A 399 -8.19 4.50 -17.65
C LEU A 399 -8.05 5.27 -16.33
N LEU A 400 -6.97 6.06 -16.18
CA LEU A 400 -6.79 6.92 -15.01
C LEU A 400 -7.92 7.95 -14.88
N LEU A 401 -8.38 8.55 -15.98
CA LEU A 401 -9.54 9.45 -15.95
C LEU A 401 -10.82 8.76 -15.48
N GLN A 402 -10.99 7.46 -15.75
CA GLN A 402 -12.12 6.69 -15.25
C GLN A 402 -11.99 6.42 -13.75
N TYR A 403 -10.80 6.02 -13.29
CA TYR A 403 -10.54 5.82 -11.86
C TYR A 403 -10.65 7.12 -11.07
N ASP A 404 -10.26 8.26 -11.64
CA ASP A 404 -10.36 9.57 -10.98
C ASP A 404 -11.80 9.97 -10.67
N ARG A 405 -12.75 9.63 -11.56
CA ARG A 405 -14.17 9.85 -11.30
C ARG A 405 -14.64 9.07 -10.06
N ALA A 406 -14.16 7.85 -9.88
CA ALA A 406 -14.43 7.08 -8.67
C ALA A 406 -13.78 7.73 -7.44
N ASN A 407 -12.52 8.21 -7.55
CA ASN A 407 -11.86 8.94 -6.46
C ASN A 407 -12.64 10.19 -6.05
N LEU A 408 -13.16 10.98 -7.00
CA LEU A 408 -13.98 12.17 -6.72
C LEU A 408 -15.25 11.82 -5.94
N GLN A 409 -15.91 10.72 -6.29
CA GLN A 409 -17.07 10.22 -5.54
C GLN A 409 -16.68 9.80 -4.12
N GLN A 410 -15.56 9.09 -3.96
CA GLN A 410 -15.06 8.68 -2.65
C GLN A 410 -14.66 9.87 -1.77
N ARG A 411 -14.01 10.89 -2.33
CA ARG A 411 -13.71 12.15 -1.64
C ARG A 411 -14.97 12.85 -1.15
N THR A 412 -15.99 12.88 -2.00
CA THR A 412 -17.28 13.50 -1.67
C THR A 412 -17.95 12.73 -0.53
N ALA A 413 -17.98 11.40 -0.61
CA ALA A 413 -18.50 10.54 0.45
C ALA A 413 -17.73 10.73 1.77
N PHE A 414 -16.40 10.83 1.72
CA PHE A 414 -15.56 11.13 2.89
C PHE A 414 -15.91 12.47 3.53
N ARG A 415 -15.97 13.55 2.75
CA ARG A 415 -16.29 14.89 3.27
C ARG A 415 -17.69 14.95 3.86
N GLN A 416 -18.67 14.31 3.22
CA GLN A 416 -20.04 14.23 3.74
C GLN A 416 -20.10 13.44 5.04
N ALA A 417 -19.42 12.29 5.10
CA ALA A 417 -19.31 11.46 6.29
C ALA A 417 -18.67 12.22 7.46
N HIS A 418 -17.53 12.88 7.21
CA HIS A 418 -16.86 13.69 8.21
C HIS A 418 -17.74 14.85 8.68
N ALA A 419 -18.33 15.61 7.75
CA ALA A 419 -19.19 16.75 8.09
C ALA A 419 -20.41 16.33 8.92
N LEU A 420 -20.96 15.13 8.69
CA LEU A 420 -22.04 14.58 9.51
C LEU A 420 -21.56 14.27 10.93
N LEU A 421 -20.48 13.50 11.09
CA LEU A 421 -19.99 13.09 12.41
C LEU A 421 -19.42 14.26 13.22
N ALA A 422 -18.81 15.24 12.55
CA ALA A 422 -18.25 16.45 13.16
C ALA A 422 -19.33 17.38 13.78
N LYS A 423 -20.60 17.26 13.36
CA LYS A 423 -21.73 17.97 14.00
C LYS A 423 -22.06 17.42 15.39
N HIS A 424 -21.54 16.25 15.75
CA HIS A 424 -21.83 15.57 17.00
C HIS A 424 -20.54 15.30 17.79
N PRO A 425 -19.78 16.33 18.18
CA PRO A 425 -18.48 16.16 18.86
C PRO A 425 -18.60 15.52 20.24
N HIS A 426 -19.78 15.56 20.85
CA HIS A 426 -20.10 14.94 22.14
C HIS A 426 -20.41 13.44 22.04
N LEU A 427 -20.54 12.88 20.83
CA LEU A 427 -20.76 11.46 20.60
C LEU A 427 -19.48 10.79 20.09
N LEU A 428 -19.14 9.65 20.67
CA LEU A 428 -18.11 8.74 20.16
C LEU A 428 -18.72 7.78 19.14
N PHE A 429 -18.10 7.71 17.96
CA PHE A 429 -18.49 6.79 16.89
C PHE A 429 -17.49 5.65 16.75
N PHE A 430 -17.90 4.44 17.10
CA PHE A 430 -17.18 3.24 16.72
C PHE A 430 -17.63 2.81 15.32
N THR A 431 -16.71 2.85 14.36
CA THR A 431 -17.01 2.58 12.94
C THR A 431 -16.27 1.34 12.47
N SER A 432 -16.99 0.41 11.85
CA SER A 432 -16.35 -0.65 11.06
C SER A 432 -15.63 -0.07 9.82
N MET A 433 -14.56 -0.73 9.36
CA MET A 433 -13.73 -0.28 8.23
C MET A 433 -14.51 -0.02 6.94
N GLU A 434 -15.57 -0.78 6.67
CA GLU A 434 -16.30 -0.69 5.39
C GLU A 434 -17.23 0.52 5.30
N TYR A 435 -17.61 1.11 6.45
CA TYR A 435 -18.71 2.08 6.50
C TYR A 435 -18.23 3.51 6.63
N TYR A 436 -17.06 3.74 7.24
CA TYR A 436 -16.42 5.05 7.20
C TYR A 436 -15.46 5.11 6.01
N PRO A 437 -15.71 5.95 4.98
CA PRO A 437 -14.97 5.94 3.72
C PRO A 437 -13.60 6.62 3.86
N LEU A 438 -12.75 6.16 4.79
CA LEU A 438 -11.44 6.73 5.06
C LEU A 438 -10.47 6.56 3.88
N TYR A 439 -10.66 5.53 3.05
CA TYR A 439 -9.93 5.38 1.79
C TYR A 439 -10.23 6.53 0.80
N GLY A 440 -11.34 7.25 0.96
CA GLY A 440 -11.66 8.45 0.18
C GLY A 440 -10.93 9.71 0.65
N TYR A 441 -10.04 9.60 1.65
CA TYR A 441 -9.33 10.75 2.19
C TYR A 441 -8.44 11.41 1.11
N PRO A 442 -8.60 12.72 0.87
CA PRO A 442 -7.88 13.43 -0.19
C PRO A 442 -6.42 13.69 0.20
N VAL A 443 -5.50 13.24 -0.66
CA VAL A 443 -4.04 13.20 -0.41
C VAL A 443 -3.45 14.57 -0.06
N TRP A 444 -3.97 15.65 -0.65
CA TRP A 444 -3.41 16.99 -0.44
C TRP A 444 -4.01 17.77 0.72
N GLU A 445 -5.02 17.22 1.41
CA GLU A 445 -5.63 17.91 2.55
C GLU A 445 -4.97 17.46 3.86
N PRO A 446 -4.62 18.41 4.76
CA PRO A 446 -4.02 18.06 6.04
C PRO A 446 -5.06 17.50 7.02
N PRO A 447 -4.68 16.59 7.94
CA PRO A 447 -5.58 16.05 8.96
C PRO A 447 -6.22 17.10 9.85
N ALA A 448 -5.54 18.23 10.07
CA ALA A 448 -6.08 19.38 10.82
C ALA A 448 -7.41 19.92 10.23
N ARG A 449 -7.67 19.71 8.93
CA ARG A 449 -8.92 20.08 8.27
C ARG A 449 -10.07 19.11 8.55
N TYR A 450 -9.76 17.86 8.89
CA TYR A 450 -10.74 16.80 9.15
C TYR A 450 -10.42 16.06 10.45
N PRO A 451 -10.43 16.76 11.61
CA PRO A 451 -10.12 16.11 12.88
C PRO A 451 -11.09 14.96 13.16
N MET A 452 -10.58 13.86 13.69
CA MET A 452 -11.33 12.63 14.01
C MET A 452 -11.28 12.35 15.51
N HIS A 453 -11.53 13.37 16.33
CA HIS A 453 -11.41 13.29 17.78
C HIS A 453 -12.43 12.37 18.45
N ASN A 454 -13.51 12.04 17.74
CA ASN A 454 -14.65 11.30 18.22
C ASN A 454 -14.96 10.06 17.36
N ILE A 455 -13.97 9.54 16.64
CA ILE A 455 -14.11 8.36 15.79
C ILE A 455 -13.10 7.31 16.20
N ILE A 456 -13.56 6.08 16.41
CA ILE A 456 -12.72 4.89 16.58
C ILE A 456 -13.07 3.92 15.45
N GLY A 457 -12.16 3.78 14.50
CA GLY A 457 -12.20 2.72 13.50
C GLY A 457 -11.69 1.37 14.04
N SER A 458 -12.05 0.28 13.38
CA SER A 458 -11.62 -1.07 13.78
C SER A 458 -10.10 -1.30 13.72
N GLU A 459 -9.30 -0.43 13.11
CA GLU A 459 -7.81 -0.45 13.14
C GLU A 459 -7.22 0.25 14.38
N HIS A 460 -8.02 0.88 15.24
CA HIS A 460 -7.54 1.52 16.49
C HIS A 460 -7.20 0.53 17.61
N PHE A 461 -7.33 -0.77 17.35
CA PHE A 461 -7.15 -1.83 18.34
C PHE A 461 -5.70 -2.11 18.75
N LEU A 462 -4.73 -1.43 18.16
CA LEU A 462 -3.31 -1.66 18.41
C LEU A 462 -2.68 -0.42 19.07
N HIS A 463 -1.59 -0.64 19.81
CA HIS A 463 -0.84 0.38 20.55
C HIS A 463 -1.69 1.14 21.58
N ARG A 464 -2.80 0.55 22.02
CA ARG A 464 -3.83 1.17 22.86
C ARG A 464 -4.25 2.56 22.38
N ILE A 465 -4.21 2.83 21.07
CA ILE A 465 -4.54 4.16 20.50
C ILE A 465 -6.01 4.50 20.76
N SER A 466 -6.87 3.48 20.87
CA SER A 466 -8.27 3.66 21.27
C SER A 466 -8.45 4.17 22.70
N ALA A 467 -7.54 3.86 23.64
CA ALA A 467 -7.74 4.14 25.07
C ALA A 467 -7.85 5.64 25.38
N PRO A 468 -6.96 6.53 24.90
CA PRO A 468 -7.12 7.98 25.08
C PRO A 468 -8.44 8.51 24.51
N VAL A 469 -8.91 7.94 23.41
CA VAL A 469 -10.19 8.33 22.80
C VAL A 469 -11.36 7.85 23.66
N LEU A 470 -11.37 6.60 24.12
CA LEU A 470 -12.40 6.06 25.02
C LEU A 470 -12.50 6.87 26.32
N HIS A 471 -11.37 7.15 26.97
CA HIS A 471 -11.34 7.90 28.23
C HIS A 471 -11.88 9.33 28.09
N ARG A 472 -11.70 9.99 26.93
CA ARG A 472 -12.28 11.32 26.65
C ARG A 472 -13.81 11.31 26.72
N PHE A 473 -14.44 10.18 26.43
CA PHE A 473 -15.89 9.99 26.48
C PHE A 473 -16.37 9.27 27.76
N GLY A 474 -15.48 9.11 28.75
CA GLY A 474 -15.78 8.47 30.03
C GLY A 474 -15.90 6.94 29.95
N LEU A 475 -15.36 6.31 28.90
CA LEU A 475 -15.42 4.87 28.69
C LEU A 475 -14.07 4.25 29.06
N GLU A 476 -14.08 3.10 29.73
CA GLU A 476 -12.87 2.30 29.95
C GLU A 476 -12.65 1.32 28.80
N SER A 477 -13.75 0.84 28.21
CA SER A 477 -13.77 -0.15 27.14
C SER A 477 -14.96 0.04 26.20
N VAL A 478 -14.94 -0.64 25.05
CA VAL A 478 -16.13 -0.69 24.17
C VAL A 478 -17.31 -1.42 24.83
N ARG A 479 -17.06 -2.28 25.83
CA ARG A 479 -18.11 -2.98 26.57
C ARG A 479 -19.00 -2.04 27.38
N ASP A 480 -18.53 -0.84 27.68
CA ASP A 480 -19.29 0.13 28.47
C ASP A 480 -20.35 0.87 27.65
N PHE A 481 -20.37 0.69 26.32
CA PHE A 481 -21.28 1.40 25.42
C PHE A 481 -22.76 1.36 25.86
N PRO A 482 -23.33 0.23 26.33
CA PRO A 482 -24.73 0.16 26.78
C PRO A 482 -25.08 1.06 27.96
N ARG A 483 -24.08 1.48 28.75
CA ARG A 483 -24.24 2.37 29.92
C ARG A 483 -23.99 3.85 29.57
N HIS A 484 -23.51 4.13 28.37
CA HIS A 484 -23.03 5.46 27.98
C HIS A 484 -23.84 5.99 26.79
N ALA A 485 -24.73 6.95 27.06
CA ALA A 485 -25.58 7.55 26.04
C ALA A 485 -24.81 8.37 24.98
N ASN A 486 -23.51 8.59 25.18
CA ASN A 486 -22.62 9.27 24.26
C ASN A 486 -21.80 8.32 23.36
N ALA A 487 -22.02 7.00 23.41
CA ALA A 487 -21.33 6.03 22.56
C ALA A 487 -22.26 5.49 21.46
N CYS A 488 -21.75 5.37 20.23
CA CYS A 488 -22.51 4.94 19.05
C CYS A 488 -21.72 3.94 18.20
N LEU A 489 -22.43 3.00 17.58
CA LEU A 489 -21.88 2.02 16.64
C LEU A 489 -22.37 2.32 15.23
N ILE A 490 -21.47 2.26 14.25
CA ILE A 490 -21.78 2.45 12.83
C ILE A 490 -21.28 1.25 12.02
N GLY A 491 -22.19 0.68 11.23
CA GLY A 491 -21.84 -0.31 10.19
C GLY A 491 -21.84 -1.76 10.64
N TRP A 492 -22.46 -2.08 11.77
CA TRP A 492 -22.67 -3.47 12.14
C TRP A 492 -24.12 -3.90 11.88
N ASN A 493 -24.32 -5.20 11.76
CA ASN A 493 -25.66 -5.75 11.80
C ASN A 493 -26.23 -5.60 13.22
N GLU A 494 -27.50 -5.20 13.33
CA GLU A 494 -28.19 -4.99 14.60
C GLU A 494 -28.17 -6.23 15.51
N GLN A 495 -28.34 -7.43 14.94
CA GLN A 495 -28.30 -8.69 15.69
C GLN A 495 -26.90 -9.00 16.20
N ASP A 496 -25.87 -8.76 15.37
CA ASP A 496 -24.47 -8.95 15.77
C ASP A 496 -24.10 -7.98 16.93
N MET A 497 -24.60 -6.73 16.90
CA MET A 497 -24.39 -5.77 18.00
C MET A 497 -25.00 -6.29 19.30
N LEU A 498 -26.29 -6.65 19.29
CA LEU A 498 -26.99 -7.13 20.48
C LEU A 498 -26.34 -8.40 21.04
N HIS A 499 -26.02 -9.36 20.17
CA HIS A 499 -25.36 -10.60 20.55
C HIS A 499 -24.00 -10.34 21.23
N TYR A 500 -23.19 -9.42 20.70
CA TYR A 500 -21.91 -9.06 21.33
C TYR A 500 -22.09 -8.49 22.75
N PHE A 501 -23.01 -7.54 22.95
CA PHE A 501 -23.20 -6.95 24.28
C PHE A 501 -23.91 -7.87 25.27
N GLN A 502 -24.77 -8.78 24.80
CA GLN A 502 -25.39 -9.80 25.65
C GLN A 502 -24.38 -10.77 26.30
N LEU A 503 -23.14 -10.84 25.78
CA LEU A 503 -22.06 -11.59 26.45
C LEU A 503 -21.69 -11.00 27.83
N PHE A 504 -21.98 -9.72 28.06
CA PHE A 504 -21.53 -8.99 29.25
C PHE A 504 -22.67 -8.47 30.14
N TYR A 505 -23.85 -8.28 29.57
CA TYR A 505 -25.02 -7.74 30.26
C TYR A 505 -26.09 -8.81 30.40
N ARG A 506 -26.67 -8.93 31.60
CA ARG A 506 -27.78 -9.84 31.88
C ARG A 506 -29.12 -9.16 31.63
N GLU A 507 -29.14 -7.85 31.70
CA GLU A 507 -30.30 -7.00 31.49
C GLU A 507 -30.70 -7.00 30.00
N PRO A 508 -32.00 -6.84 29.68
CA PRO A 508 -32.44 -6.71 28.31
C PRO A 508 -31.78 -5.49 27.65
N LEU A 509 -31.22 -5.70 26.46
CA LEU A 509 -30.59 -4.65 25.67
C LEU A 509 -31.49 -4.24 24.51
N GLY A 510 -31.50 -2.94 24.21
CA GLY A 510 -32.19 -2.36 23.07
C GLY A 510 -31.24 -1.56 22.18
N LEU A 511 -31.60 -1.45 20.90
CA LEU A 511 -30.94 -0.55 19.97
C LEU A 511 -31.81 0.68 19.72
N ARG A 512 -31.20 1.85 19.81
CA ARG A 512 -31.81 3.13 19.43
C ARG A 512 -31.03 3.70 18.26
N ALA A 513 -31.64 3.68 17.06
CA ALA A 513 -31.13 4.44 15.93
C ALA A 513 -31.21 5.94 16.22
N LEU A 514 -30.19 6.70 15.85
CA LEU A 514 -30.28 8.16 15.91
C LEU A 514 -31.12 8.67 14.74
N PRO A 515 -31.86 9.79 14.93
CA PRO A 515 -32.82 10.27 13.93
C PRO A 515 -32.15 10.76 12.64
N TRP A 516 -30.87 11.13 12.73
CA TRP A 516 -30.09 11.56 11.58
C TRP A 516 -29.27 10.38 11.03
N HIS A 517 -29.35 10.17 9.72
CA HIS A 517 -28.56 9.18 9.00
C HIS A 517 -28.30 9.70 7.58
N GLN A 518 -27.17 9.30 6.99
CA GLN A 518 -26.86 9.64 5.61
C GLN A 518 -26.28 8.43 4.89
N GLY A 519 -27.03 7.89 3.94
CA GLY A 519 -26.65 6.70 3.19
C GLY A 519 -26.36 5.51 4.10
N ARG A 520 -25.09 5.08 4.14
CA ARG A 520 -24.62 3.93 4.92
C ARG A 520 -24.26 4.27 6.37
N LEU A 521 -24.19 5.55 6.72
CA LEU A 521 -23.90 5.98 8.09
C LEU A 521 -25.19 5.96 8.91
N ARG A 522 -25.46 4.82 9.52
CA ARG A 522 -26.57 4.60 10.45
C ARG A 522 -25.98 4.35 11.84
N PRO A 523 -25.92 5.36 12.70
CA PRO A 523 -25.44 5.20 14.07
C PRO A 523 -26.52 4.64 14.97
N TYR A 524 -26.13 3.65 15.78
CA TYR A 524 -26.97 3.02 16.78
C TYR A 524 -26.37 3.21 18.16
N GLN A 525 -27.23 3.51 19.13
CA GLN A 525 -26.90 3.42 20.55
C GLN A 525 -27.42 2.09 21.09
N VAL A 526 -26.57 1.35 21.77
CA VAL A 526 -27.00 0.20 22.57
C VAL A 526 -27.37 0.75 23.94
N ARG A 527 -28.49 0.29 24.52
CA ARG A 527 -28.95 0.74 25.83
C ARG A 527 -29.44 -0.45 26.64
N VAL A 528 -29.18 -0.41 27.94
CA VAL A 528 -29.87 -1.27 28.90
C VAL A 528 -31.33 -0.78 29.00
N ILE A 529 -32.28 -1.67 28.72
CA ILE A 529 -33.71 -1.40 28.89
C ILE A 529 -33.98 -1.55 30.39
N GLN A 530 -34.20 -0.42 31.07
CA GLN A 530 -34.71 -0.46 32.43
C GLN A 530 -36.10 -1.11 32.38
N GLY A 531 -36.30 -2.14 33.21
CA GLY A 531 -37.62 -2.74 33.37
C GLY A 531 -38.65 -1.67 33.74
N PRO A 532 -39.93 -1.87 33.37
CA PRO A 532 -40.99 -0.92 33.65
C PRO A 532 -41.13 -0.56 35.13
#